data_AF-A0A656GKN8-F1
#
_entry.id   AF-A0A656GKN8-F1
#
_cell.length_a   1.000
_cell.length_b   1.000
_cell.length_c   1.000
_cell.angle_alpha   90.00
_cell.angle_beta   90.00
_cell.angle_gamma   90.00
#
_symmetry.space_group_name_H-M   'P 1'
#
loop_
_entity.id
_entity.type
_entity.pdbx_description
1 polymer ?
#
loop_
_entity_poly.entity_id
_entity_poly.type
_entity_poly.pdbx_seq_one_letter_code
_entity_poly.pdbx_strand_id
1 'polypeptide(L)' 'MILLDSMPLTANGKLDRRALPAPDPELNRQHYVVPASELEQQLAAIWCAVLNVEKVGLNDNFFEL' A
#
# COMPACT_ATOMS: atom_id res chain seq x y z
N MET A 1 -6.30 -2.62 2.41
CA MET A 1 -7.19 -3.17 3.46
C MET A 1 -8.54 -3.51 2.84
N ILE A 2 -9.11 -4.67 3.14
CA ILE A 2 -10.46 -5.04 2.70
C ILE A 2 -11.36 -4.97 3.92
N LEU A 3 -12.33 -4.06 3.91
CA LEU A 3 -13.30 -3.95 4.98
C LEU A 3 -14.37 -5.02 4.78
N LEU A 4 -14.47 -5.96 5.73
CA LEU A 4 -15.57 -6.91 5.80
C LEU A 4 -16.63 -6.35 6.74
N ASP A 5 -17.85 -6.21 6.24
CA ASP A 5 -19.02 -5.82 7.04
C ASP A 5 -19.40 -6.92 8.05
N SER A 6 -19.15 -8.19 7.71
CA SER A 6 -19.33 -9.33 8.61
C SER A 6 -18.41 -10.49 8.26
N MET A 7 -18.05 -11.31 9.26
CA MET A 7 -17.24 -12.52 9.04
C MET A 7 -18.11 -13.65 8.47
N PRO A 8 -17.69 -14.31 7.38
CA PRO A 8 -18.40 -15.46 6.86
C PRO A 8 -18.27 -16.63 7.84
N LEU A 9 -19.39 -17.06 8.41
CA LEU A 9 -19.47 -18.20 9.30
C LEU A 9 -20.13 -19.37 8.56
N THR A 10 -19.61 -20.58 8.78
CA THR A 10 -20.26 -21.83 8.41
C THR A 10 -21.58 -22.00 9.18
N ALA A 11 -22.45 -22.91 8.76
CA ALA A 11 -23.70 -23.24 9.46
C ALA A 11 -23.53 -23.65 10.94
N ASN A 12 -22.30 -24.04 11.33
CA ASN A 12 -21.93 -24.37 12.71
C ASN A 12 -21.26 -23.20 13.46
N GLY A 13 -21.31 -21.97 12.94
CA GLY A 13 -20.74 -20.78 13.57
C GLY A 13 -19.21 -20.69 13.52
N LYS A 14 -18.53 -21.59 12.79
CA LYS A 14 -17.07 -21.52 12.60
C LYS A 14 -16.72 -20.64 11.41
N LEU A 15 -15.63 -19.89 11.49
CA LEU A 15 -15.12 -19.06 10.39
C LEU A 15 -14.90 -19.87 9.10
N ASP A 16 -15.60 -19.51 8.03
CA ASP A 16 -15.42 -20.11 6.71
C ASP A 16 -14.34 -19.36 5.93
N ARG A 17 -13.10 -19.87 6.02
CA ARG A 17 -11.95 -19.29 5.33
C ARG A 17 -12.03 -19.35 3.80
N ARG A 18 -12.90 -20.20 3.24
CA ARG A 18 -13.07 -20.35 1.78
C ARG A 18 -14.02 -19.30 1.22
N ALA A 19 -14.94 -18.81 2.05
CA ALA A 19 -15.86 -17.73 1.71
C ALA A 19 -15.25 -16.34 1.94
N LEU A 20 -14.02 -16.26 2.46
CA LEU A 20 -13.31 -14.98 2.53
C LEU A 20 -13.01 -14.50 1.10
N PRO A 21 -13.30 -13.22 0.79
CA PRO A 21 -12.92 -12.66 -0.49
C PRO A 21 -11.40 -12.74 -0.65
N ALA A 22 -10.96 -13.17 -1.83
CA ALA A 22 -9.55 -13.20 -2.15
C ALA A 22 -9.00 -11.77 -2.09
N PRO A 23 -7.83 -11.56 -1.47
CA PRO A 23 -7.22 -10.23 -1.46
C PRO A 23 -6.88 -9.84 -2.90
N ASP A 24 -7.35 -8.67 -3.31
CA ASP A 24 -7.05 -8.15 -4.64
C ASP A 24 -5.55 -7.85 -4.73
N PRO A 25 -4.78 -8.52 -5.61
CA PRO A 25 -3.33 -8.33 -5.70
C PRO A 25 -2.97 -6.92 -6.19
N GLU A 26 -3.89 -6.23 -6.90
CA GLU A 26 -3.72 -4.83 -7.30
C GLU A 26 -3.66 -3.89 -6.09
N LEU A 27 -4.31 -4.27 -4.98
CA LEU A 27 -4.34 -3.48 -3.74
C LEU A 27 -2.97 -3.38 -3.06
N ASN A 28 -2.05 -4.30 -3.40
CA ASN A 28 -0.70 -4.34 -2.85
C ASN A 28 0.34 -3.69 -3.78
N ARG A 29 -0.06 -3.23 -4.97
CA ARG A 29 0.81 -2.39 -5.78
C ARG A 29 0.87 -1.02 -5.12
N GLN A 30 2.03 -0.70 -4.56
CA GLN A 30 2.37 0.66 -4.16
C GLN A 30 2.16 1.54 -5.38
N HIS A 31 1.05 2.28 -5.41
CA HIS A 31 0.77 3.18 -6.49
C HIS A 31 1.78 4.31 -6.37
N TYR A 32 2.56 4.53 -7.44
CA TYR A 32 3.42 5.69 -7.56
C TYR A 32 2.53 6.95 -7.48
N VAL A 33 2.47 7.55 -6.31
CA VAL A 33 1.79 8.82 -6.09
C VAL A 33 2.81 9.91 -6.33
N VAL A 34 2.53 10.75 -7.32
CA VAL A 34 3.33 11.93 -7.60
C VAL A 34 3.22 12.88 -6.41
N PRO A 35 4.33 13.40 -5.86
CA PRO A 35 4.29 14.42 -4.84
C PRO A 35 3.50 15.64 -5.36
N ALA A 36 2.37 15.95 -4.73
CA ALA A 36 1.42 16.95 -5.20
C ALA A 36 1.72 18.34 -4.62
N SER A 37 2.40 18.42 -3.49
CA SER A 37 2.75 19.65 -2.78
C SER A 37 4.23 20.01 -2.93
N GLU A 38 4.57 21.30 -2.89
CA GLU A 38 5.96 21.81 -2.96
C GLU A 38 6.85 21.18 -1.88
N LEU A 39 6.29 20.95 -0.69
CA LEU A 39 7.00 20.30 0.42
C LEU A 39 7.38 18.85 0.08
N GLU A 40 6.47 18.11 -0.56
CA GLU A 40 6.70 16.72 -0.94
C GLU A 40 7.74 16.61 -2.06
N GLN A 41 7.78 17.59 -2.97
CA GLN A 41 8.81 17.68 -4.01
C GLN A 41 10.20 17.96 -3.42
N GLN A 42 10.29 18.86 -2.44
CA GLN A 42 11.54 19.11 -1.72
C GLN A 42 12.03 17.85 -0.98
N LEU A 43 11.13 17.14 -0.31
CA LEU A 43 11.47 15.92 0.41
C LEU A 43 11.93 14.80 -0.56
N ALA A 44 11.22 14.62 -1.68
CA ALA A 44 11.62 13.66 -2.71
C ALA A 44 12.99 13.98 -3.31
N ALA A 45 13.30 15.26 -3.54
CA ALA A 45 14.62 15.67 -4.03
C ALA A 45 15.74 15.35 -3.03
N ILE A 46 15.50 15.57 -1.73
CA ILE A 46 16.44 15.21 -0.66
C ILE A 46 16.63 13.70 -0.63
N TRP A 47 15.56 12.91 -0.73
CA TRP A 47 15.65 11.46 -0.73
C TRP A 47 16.39 10.92 -1.95
N CYS A 48 16.14 11.44 -3.15
CA CYS A 48 16.91 11.10 -4.35
C CYS A 48 18.41 11.37 -4.15
N ALA A 49 18.77 12.49 -3.50
CA ALA A 49 20.17 12.83 -3.24
C ALA A 49 20.83 11.91 -2.19
N VAL A 50 20.10 11.49 -1.16
CA VAL A 50 20.61 10.63 -0.09
C VAL A 50 20.71 9.17 -0.52
N LEU A 51 19.71 8.67 -1.24
CA LEU A 51 19.62 7.27 -1.69
C LEU A 51 20.27 7.06 -3.07
N ASN A 52 20.65 8.13 -3.77
CA ASN A 52 21.23 8.10 -5.12
C ASN A 52 20.34 7.35 -6.15
N VAL A 53 19.03 7.57 -6.05
CA VAL A 53 18.00 7.00 -6.93
C VAL A 53 17.41 8.07 -7.85
N GLU A 54 16.94 7.67 -9.03
CA GLU A 54 16.47 8.62 -10.05
C GLU A 54 15.12 9.25 -9.69
N LYS A 55 14.22 8.50 -9.05
CA LYS A 55 12.89 8.95 -8.61
C LYS A 55 12.46 8.23 -7.33
N VAL A 56 11.84 8.99 -6.44
CA VAL A 56 11.15 8.50 -5.23
C VAL A 56 9.68 8.91 -5.34
N GLY A 57 8.79 7.95 -5.22
CA GLY A 57 7.35 8.15 -5.08
C GLY A 57 6.97 8.49 -3.64
N LEU A 58 5.86 9.20 -3.45
CA LEU A 58 5.43 9.65 -2.11
C LEU A 58 5.18 8.50 -1.12
N ASN A 59 4.72 7.35 -1.62
CA ASN A 59 4.45 6.15 -0.83
C ASN A 59 5.63 5.16 -0.83
N ASP A 60 6.78 5.51 -1.42
CA ASP A 60 7.92 4.62 -1.39
C ASP A 60 8.50 4.58 0.02
N ASN A 61 8.88 3.38 0.44
CA ASN A 61 9.48 3.17 1.74
C ASN A 61 10.98 3.49 1.68
N PHE A 62 11.41 4.50 2.43
CA PHE A 62 12.82 4.93 2.51
C PHE A 62 13.81 3.78 2.74
N PHE A 63 13.42 2.76 3.52
CA PHE A 63 14.31 1.66 3.89
C PHE A 63 14.25 0.46 2.94
N GLU A 64 13.27 0.43 2.02
CA GLU A 64 13.14 -0.63 1.01
C GLU A 64 13.60 -0.15 -0.39
N LEU A 65 13.99 1.12 -0.51
CA LEU A 65 14.56 1.74 -1.71
C LEU A 65 16.08 1.49 -1.85
#